data_AF-M2NJ72-F1
#
_entry.id   AF-M2NJ72-F1
#
_cell.length_a   1.000
_cell.length_b   1.000
_cell.length_c   1.000
_cell.angle_alpha   90.00
_cell.angle_beta   90.00
_cell.angle_gamma   90.00
#
_symmetry.space_group_name_H-M   'P 1'
#
loop_
_entity.id
_entity.type
_entity.pdbx_description
1 polymer ?
#
loop_
_entity_poly.entity_id
_entity_poly.type
_entity_poly.pdbx_seq_one_letter_code
_entity_poly.pdbx_strand_id
1 'polypeptide(L)'
;MPPPNRPGPGGQTPPGRPGQPGPGHQQGPGRPPISQPTPIPPPFRPGPPSGGMPLPPPGAAPLPPPQMGAPVPFQPGAVGPPQLPYGPRFAQPAFAPYGGYGAKKSNGGVIAAVAIVAVMAVLGGLLMVITIANSGSKHVADAGYSSYSSYPTTSSSSDYTTTTTSSDTSTTTTGRPRDSTASRETSAGSTRETSASQAPSGPRPQHKLADNPLWLDNKVGLPNQACNLSRWATNANASAAFFESARPCLDSVWQQVMSYTNLPFRVPTVKYPSGKNWSSPCGDANGGNVAAFYCSQNETLYMPYEGLQPNQYGNRPGVYLAVFAHEYAHHIQALSGISEAYWDARYEAGIDSAAGLEMSRRNELSAQCLSGTFLGSTVGRGGSVDQAMYRDAWQTQDRGDHNGGPRDHGSDAHAVSWWQHGAQKNRMFECNTWAASSSDVS
;
A
#
# COMPACT_ATOMS: atom_id res chain seq x y z
N MET A 1 66.29 -36.20 20.15
CA MET A 1 67.15 -35.00 20.37
C MET A 1 66.55 -34.17 21.51
N PRO A 2 67.32 -33.31 22.20
CA PRO A 2 66.93 -32.66 23.46
C PRO A 2 66.17 -31.33 23.19
N PRO A 3 65.90 -30.44 24.17
CA PRO A 3 64.55 -30.31 24.73
C PRO A 3 63.92 -28.91 24.56
N PRO A 4 62.62 -28.74 24.86
CA PRO A 4 62.01 -27.42 25.05
C PRO A 4 62.47 -26.77 26.37
N ASN A 5 62.20 -25.47 26.56
CA ASN A 5 62.21 -24.89 27.90
C ASN A 5 61.18 -23.76 28.09
N ARG A 6 60.69 -23.60 29.34
CA ARG A 6 59.66 -22.65 29.80
C ARG A 6 60.07 -22.04 31.17
N PRO A 7 59.26 -21.26 31.93
CA PRO A 7 59.79 -20.09 32.67
C PRO A 7 59.69 -20.13 34.22
N GLY A 8 60.18 -19.06 34.88
CA GLY A 8 59.92 -18.66 36.28
C GLY A 8 61.17 -18.11 36.99
N PRO A 9 61.13 -17.53 38.22
CA PRO A 9 60.02 -16.97 39.03
C PRO A 9 60.08 -15.40 39.12
N GLY A 10 59.36 -14.64 39.97
CA GLY A 10 58.17 -14.92 40.77
C GLY A 10 58.14 -14.32 42.21
N GLY A 11 57.85 -13.01 42.36
CA GLY A 11 57.54 -12.35 43.66
C GLY A 11 56.88 -10.97 43.43
N GLN A 12 56.13 -10.28 44.32
CA GLN A 12 55.42 -10.48 45.60
C GLN A 12 55.32 -9.07 46.29
N THR A 13 54.22 -8.34 46.06
CA THR A 13 53.32 -7.59 47.00
C THR A 13 53.76 -7.19 48.45
N PRO A 14 53.09 -6.25 49.20
CA PRO A 14 52.04 -5.24 48.85
C PRO A 14 52.26 -3.76 49.43
N PRO A 15 51.43 -3.10 50.31
CA PRO A 15 50.52 -1.98 49.90
C PRO A 15 50.44 -0.67 50.78
N GLY A 16 49.71 0.36 50.28
CA GLY A 16 49.09 1.47 51.07
C GLY A 16 49.89 2.80 51.15
N ARG A 17 49.34 3.98 51.51
CA ARG A 17 47.96 4.52 51.73
C ARG A 17 48.00 6.10 51.50
N PRO A 18 46.96 6.93 51.75
CA PRO A 18 46.80 8.26 51.08
C PRO A 18 47.12 9.53 51.93
N GLY A 19 47.08 10.72 51.28
CA GLY A 19 47.18 12.05 51.89
C GLY A 19 46.23 13.11 51.27
N GLN A 20 45.83 14.13 52.03
CA GLN A 20 44.68 15.05 51.79
C GLN A 20 44.99 16.36 51.02
N PRO A 21 43.96 17.19 50.65
CA PRO A 21 44.08 18.30 49.68
C PRO A 21 43.84 19.74 50.22
N GLY A 22 43.99 20.74 49.34
CA GLY A 22 43.47 22.13 49.46
C GLY A 22 44.56 23.21 49.47
N PRO A 23 44.22 24.52 49.35
CA PRO A 23 42.97 25.17 48.92
C PRO A 23 43.05 25.61 47.43
N GLY A 24 42.11 26.31 46.77
CA GLY A 24 40.80 26.81 47.19
C GLY A 24 40.60 28.29 46.78
N HIS A 25 40.06 28.54 45.58
CA HIS A 25 39.64 29.87 45.12
C HIS A 25 38.20 29.85 44.62
N GLN A 26 37.43 30.88 45.00
CA GLN A 26 36.02 31.04 44.67
C GLN A 26 35.85 31.88 43.40
N GLN A 27 34.85 31.55 42.58
CA GLN A 27 34.26 32.48 41.61
C GLN A 27 32.74 32.48 41.78
N GLY A 28 32.12 33.64 41.60
CA GLY A 28 30.71 33.88 41.94
C GLY A 28 29.69 33.29 40.95
N PRO A 29 28.40 33.29 41.30
CA PRO A 29 27.34 32.75 40.45
C PRO A 29 27.15 33.57 39.17
N GLY A 30 27.24 32.90 38.02
CA GLY A 30 26.92 33.49 36.72
C GLY A 30 25.43 33.82 36.58
N ARG A 31 25.11 34.89 35.85
CA ARG A 31 23.71 35.25 35.52
C ARG A 31 23.10 34.24 34.53
N PRO A 32 21.79 33.94 34.61
CA PRO A 32 21.10 33.16 33.58
C PRO A 32 21.06 33.94 32.24
N PRO A 33 21.05 33.25 31.09
CA PRO A 33 20.95 33.88 29.78
C PRO A 33 19.56 34.48 29.54
N ILE A 34 19.53 35.62 28.83
CA ILE A 34 18.28 36.29 28.42
C ILE A 34 17.76 35.61 27.15
N SER A 35 16.53 35.12 27.19
CA SER A 35 15.83 34.57 26.02
C SER A 35 15.45 35.68 25.03
N GLN A 36 15.75 35.49 23.74
CA GLN A 36 15.29 36.38 22.69
C GLN A 36 13.81 36.08 22.32
N PRO A 37 13.01 37.09 21.97
CA PRO A 37 11.63 36.87 21.52
C PRO A 37 11.60 36.23 20.13
N THR A 38 10.64 35.34 19.90
CA THR A 38 10.43 34.68 18.60
C THR A 38 9.79 35.62 17.57
N PRO A 39 10.17 35.54 16.28
CA PRO A 39 9.50 36.30 15.22
C PRO A 39 8.04 35.87 15.06
N ILE A 40 7.13 36.84 14.96
CA ILE A 40 5.72 36.60 14.62
C ILE A 40 5.62 36.41 13.10
N PRO A 41 5.01 35.31 12.61
CA PRO A 41 4.83 35.12 11.16
C PRO A 41 3.78 36.11 10.59
N PRO A 42 3.94 36.59 9.35
CA PRO A 42 2.99 37.50 8.73
C PRO A 42 1.64 36.82 8.44
N PRO A 43 0.52 37.59 8.41
CA PRO A 43 -0.80 37.03 8.17
C PRO A 43 -0.93 36.42 6.77
N PHE A 44 -1.54 35.23 6.71
CA PHE A 44 -1.73 34.44 5.50
C PHE A 44 -2.56 35.21 4.45
N ARG A 45 -2.07 35.27 3.20
CA ARG A 45 -2.85 35.72 2.05
C ARG A 45 -3.18 34.51 1.17
N PRO A 46 -4.47 34.27 0.83
CA PRO A 46 -4.83 33.21 -0.11
C PRO A 46 -4.23 33.46 -1.50
N GLY A 47 -3.45 32.50 -2.01
CA GLY A 47 -3.03 32.45 -3.41
C GLY A 47 -4.10 31.78 -4.30
N PRO A 48 -4.04 31.96 -5.63
CA PRO A 48 -4.96 31.31 -6.56
C PRO A 48 -4.73 29.79 -6.63
N PRO A 49 -5.75 28.99 -7.04
CA PRO A 49 -5.64 27.54 -7.09
C PRO A 49 -4.79 27.07 -8.28
N SER A 50 -3.64 26.47 -7.99
CA SER A 50 -2.79 25.78 -8.97
C SER A 50 -2.70 24.29 -8.61
N GLY A 51 -3.17 23.42 -9.50
CA GLY A 51 -3.22 21.96 -9.32
C GLY A 51 -1.85 21.27 -9.45
N GLY A 52 -0.90 21.62 -8.58
CA GLY A 52 0.34 20.87 -8.39
C GLY A 52 0.20 19.92 -7.19
N MET A 53 0.81 18.73 -7.29
CA MET A 53 0.97 17.84 -6.14
C MET A 53 1.77 18.56 -5.04
N PRO A 54 1.41 18.42 -3.75
CA PRO A 54 2.22 18.98 -2.66
C PRO A 54 3.65 18.44 -2.71
N LEU A 55 4.64 19.34 -2.66
CA LEU A 55 6.03 18.95 -2.49
C LEU A 55 6.22 18.36 -1.07
N PRO A 56 7.01 17.28 -0.92
CA PRO A 56 7.23 16.66 0.38
C PRO A 56 7.96 17.62 1.35
N PRO A 57 7.75 17.47 2.67
CA PRO A 57 8.44 18.28 3.68
C PRO A 57 9.97 18.06 3.64
N PRO A 58 10.78 19.02 4.10
CA PRO A 58 12.25 18.95 4.02
C PRO A 58 12.83 17.92 5.01
N GLY A 59 12.86 16.65 4.59
CA GLY A 59 13.33 15.51 5.37
C GLY A 59 14.03 14.47 4.51
N ALA A 60 15.13 14.87 3.85
CA ALA A 60 15.89 14.11 2.85
C ALA A 60 15.06 13.73 1.60
N ALA A 61 15.24 14.49 0.52
CA ALA A 61 14.88 13.99 -0.81
C ALA A 61 15.68 12.70 -1.10
N PRO A 62 15.07 11.67 -1.73
CA PRO A 62 15.83 10.52 -2.20
C PRO A 62 16.97 10.97 -3.11
N LEU A 63 18.06 10.19 -3.11
CA LEU A 63 19.07 10.35 -4.13
C LEU A 63 18.43 10.00 -5.50
N PRO A 64 18.87 10.63 -6.60
CA PRO A 64 18.49 10.14 -7.93
C PRO A 64 18.91 8.67 -8.07
N PRO A 65 18.18 7.86 -8.85
CA PRO A 65 18.57 6.48 -9.12
C PRO A 65 19.99 6.45 -9.69
N PRO A 66 20.72 5.34 -9.52
CA PRO A 66 22.05 5.23 -10.07
C PRO A 66 21.94 5.31 -11.59
N GLN A 67 22.60 6.31 -12.18
CA GLN A 67 22.98 6.29 -13.59
C GLN A 67 23.59 4.91 -13.89
N MET A 68 23.14 4.26 -14.97
CA MET A 68 23.48 2.85 -15.25
C MET A 68 24.96 2.57 -14.99
N GLY A 69 25.23 1.80 -13.93
CA GLY A 69 26.58 1.61 -13.44
C GLY A 69 27.44 0.98 -14.52
N ALA A 70 28.57 1.61 -14.84
CA ALA A 70 29.59 0.98 -15.66
C ALA A 70 29.88 -0.42 -15.08
N PRO A 71 29.96 -1.48 -15.91
CA PRO A 71 30.03 -2.84 -15.41
C PRO A 71 31.22 -2.98 -14.46
N VAL A 72 30.96 -3.54 -13.27
CA VAL A 72 32.02 -3.83 -12.29
C VAL A 72 33.16 -4.57 -13.00
N PRO A 73 34.42 -4.13 -12.87
CA PRO A 73 35.53 -4.60 -13.71
C PRO A 73 35.86 -6.07 -13.42
N PHE A 74 35.17 -6.95 -14.13
CA PHE A 74 35.36 -8.40 -14.07
C PHE A 74 36.64 -8.79 -14.81
N GLN A 75 37.38 -9.77 -14.29
CA GLN A 75 38.64 -10.16 -14.92
C GLN A 75 38.40 -10.77 -16.32
N PRO A 76 39.24 -10.47 -17.33
CA PRO A 76 39.07 -11.02 -18.67
C PRO A 76 39.22 -12.54 -18.68
N GLY A 77 38.25 -13.26 -19.23
CA GLY A 77 38.31 -14.72 -19.39
C GLY A 77 36.96 -15.40 -19.65
N ALA A 78 35.87 -14.86 -19.10
CA ALA A 78 34.53 -15.35 -19.37
C ALA A 78 33.93 -14.66 -20.61
N VAL A 79 33.76 -15.41 -21.71
CA VAL A 79 32.85 -15.00 -22.78
C VAL A 79 31.43 -14.93 -22.22
N GLY A 80 30.79 -13.76 -22.33
CA GLY A 80 29.39 -13.60 -21.93
C GLY A 80 28.49 -14.48 -22.81
N PRO A 81 27.44 -15.12 -22.25
CA PRO A 81 26.45 -15.81 -23.07
C PRO A 81 25.76 -14.81 -24.02
N PRO A 82 25.29 -15.26 -25.20
CA PRO A 82 24.57 -14.40 -26.12
C PRO A 82 23.32 -13.81 -25.47
N GLN A 83 22.97 -12.58 -25.87
CA GLN A 83 21.71 -11.95 -25.51
C GLN A 83 20.55 -12.91 -25.88
N LEU A 84 19.74 -13.29 -24.88
CA LEU A 84 18.58 -14.15 -25.14
C LEU A 84 17.52 -13.33 -25.92
N PRO A 85 16.83 -13.94 -26.91
CA PRO A 85 15.77 -13.24 -27.61
C PRO A 85 14.62 -12.92 -26.64
N TYR A 86 14.04 -11.72 -26.79
CA TYR A 86 12.92 -11.23 -25.96
C TYR A 86 11.85 -12.31 -25.73
N GLY A 87 11.54 -12.54 -24.45
CA GLY A 87 10.50 -13.49 -24.05
C GLY A 87 9.10 -13.07 -24.53
N PRO A 88 8.13 -14.00 -24.52
CA PRO A 88 6.75 -13.67 -24.85
C PRO A 88 6.19 -12.65 -23.85
N ARG A 89 5.28 -11.78 -24.32
CA ARG A 89 4.60 -10.81 -23.45
C ARG A 89 3.55 -11.52 -22.62
N PHE A 90 3.54 -11.28 -21.31
CA PHE A 90 2.56 -11.82 -20.39
C PHE A 90 1.43 -10.83 -20.19
N ALA A 91 0.20 -11.33 -20.13
CA ALA A 91 -0.92 -10.52 -19.67
C ALA A 91 -0.94 -10.60 -18.15
N GLN A 92 -0.67 -9.48 -17.47
CA GLN A 92 -1.07 -9.37 -16.08
C GLN A 92 -2.59 -9.56 -15.99
N PRO A 93 -3.12 -10.22 -14.96
CA PRO A 93 -4.57 -10.25 -14.76
C PRO A 93 -5.06 -8.81 -14.64
N ALA A 94 -6.18 -8.49 -15.28
CA ALA A 94 -6.78 -7.17 -15.17
C ALA A 94 -7.31 -6.99 -13.74
N PHE A 95 -6.45 -6.46 -12.86
CA PHE A 95 -6.75 -6.29 -11.45
C PHE A 95 -8.04 -5.49 -11.29
N ALA A 96 -9.08 -6.14 -10.76
CA ALA A 96 -10.23 -5.43 -10.25
C ALA A 96 -9.72 -4.42 -9.20
N PRO A 97 -10.15 -3.14 -9.26
CA PRO A 97 -9.73 -2.15 -8.27
C PRO A 97 -10.09 -2.63 -6.87
N TYR A 98 -9.26 -2.25 -5.89
CA TYR A 98 -9.36 -2.73 -4.50
C TYR A 98 -10.82 -2.76 -4.00
N GLY A 99 -11.21 -3.89 -3.38
CA GLY A 99 -12.60 -4.22 -3.08
C GLY A 99 -13.26 -3.23 -2.13
N GLY A 100 -13.86 -2.18 -2.69
CA GLY A 100 -14.41 -1.03 -1.96
C GLY A 100 -14.64 0.19 -2.87
N TYR A 101 -13.85 0.36 -3.94
CA TYR A 101 -13.98 1.48 -4.88
C TYR A 101 -15.15 1.34 -5.85
N GLY A 102 -16.37 1.40 -5.32
CA GLY A 102 -17.55 1.77 -6.12
C GLY A 102 -17.35 3.17 -6.69
N ALA A 103 -17.57 3.34 -7.99
CA ALA A 103 -17.25 4.59 -8.68
C ALA A 103 -17.93 5.81 -8.03
N LYS A 104 -17.14 6.79 -7.56
CA LYS A 104 -17.65 8.08 -7.04
C LYS A 104 -18.53 8.72 -8.12
N LYS A 105 -19.86 8.65 -8.00
CA LYS A 105 -20.80 9.30 -8.94
C LYS A 105 -20.48 10.79 -9.00
N SER A 106 -19.99 11.26 -10.14
CA SER A 106 -19.58 12.65 -10.31
C SER A 106 -20.82 13.55 -10.42
N ASN A 107 -21.26 14.07 -9.27
CA ASN A 107 -22.34 15.06 -9.21
C ASN A 107 -22.01 16.36 -9.96
N GLY A 108 -20.80 16.53 -10.50
CA GLY A 108 -20.39 17.67 -11.32
C GLY A 108 -21.34 17.98 -12.49
N GLY A 109 -21.92 16.96 -13.14
CA GLY A 109 -22.95 17.18 -14.18
C GLY A 109 -24.24 17.78 -13.62
N VAL A 110 -24.67 17.34 -12.43
CA VAL A 110 -25.85 17.87 -11.73
C VAL A 110 -25.59 19.28 -11.18
N ILE A 111 -24.41 19.50 -10.60
CA ILE A 111 -23.98 20.81 -10.07
C ILE A 111 -23.86 21.83 -11.21
N ALA A 112 -23.28 21.44 -12.36
CA ALA A 112 -23.24 22.28 -13.56
C ALA A 112 -24.64 22.58 -14.09
N ALA A 113 -25.53 21.58 -14.19
CA ALA A 113 -26.91 21.78 -14.62
C ALA A 113 -27.68 22.74 -13.68
N VAL A 114 -27.57 22.55 -12.35
CA VAL A 114 -28.20 23.43 -11.35
C VAL A 114 -27.62 24.85 -11.40
N ALA A 115 -26.29 25.00 -11.57
CA ALA A 115 -25.67 26.31 -11.74
C ALA A 115 -26.13 27.02 -13.03
N ILE A 116 -26.21 26.30 -14.15
CA ILE A 116 -26.74 26.84 -15.42
C ILE A 116 -28.20 27.25 -15.27
N VAL A 117 -29.05 26.41 -14.66
CA VAL A 117 -30.47 26.74 -14.41
C VAL A 117 -30.60 27.95 -13.47
N ALA A 118 -29.78 28.06 -12.43
CA ALA A 118 -29.78 29.21 -11.52
C ALA A 118 -29.37 30.51 -12.24
N VAL A 119 -28.31 30.48 -13.05
CA VAL A 119 -27.87 31.63 -13.86
C VAL A 119 -28.95 32.03 -14.88
N MET A 120 -29.56 31.06 -15.57
CA MET A 120 -30.65 31.32 -16.51
C MET A 120 -31.91 31.89 -15.82
N ALA A 121 -32.24 31.43 -14.60
CA ALA A 121 -33.34 31.97 -13.81
C ALA A 121 -33.08 33.41 -13.34
N VAL A 122 -31.85 33.72 -12.91
CA VAL A 122 -31.46 35.09 -12.55
C VAL A 122 -31.50 36.02 -13.76
N LEU A 123 -30.94 35.62 -14.91
CA LEU A 123 -30.97 36.41 -16.14
C LEU A 123 -32.40 36.61 -16.68
N GLY A 124 -33.22 35.55 -16.70
CA GLY A 124 -34.62 35.62 -17.10
C GLY A 124 -35.46 36.49 -16.17
N GLY A 125 -35.24 36.40 -14.85
CA GLY A 125 -35.87 37.26 -13.86
C GLY A 125 -35.48 38.74 -14.04
N LEU A 126 -34.20 39.02 -14.29
CA LEU A 126 -33.72 40.40 -14.55
C LEU A 126 -34.39 41.01 -15.79
N LEU A 127 -34.48 40.22 -16.88
CA LEU A 127 -35.16 40.64 -18.11
C LEU A 127 -36.68 40.85 -17.90
N MET A 128 -37.32 39.99 -17.10
CA MET A 128 -38.75 40.11 -16.77
C MET A 128 -39.05 41.35 -15.91
N VAL A 129 -38.16 41.72 -14.99
CA VAL A 129 -38.28 42.97 -14.22
C VAL A 129 -38.13 44.19 -15.14
N ILE A 130 -37.20 44.15 -16.10
CA ILE A 130 -36.98 45.25 -17.07
C ILE A 130 -38.18 45.41 -18.01
N THR A 131 -38.79 44.33 -18.50
CA THR A 131 -39.97 44.43 -19.38
C THR A 131 -41.21 44.90 -18.62
N ILE A 132 -41.43 44.43 -17.39
CA ILE A 132 -42.55 44.90 -16.56
C ILE A 132 -42.39 46.37 -16.18
N ALA A 133 -41.18 46.84 -15.84
CA ALA A 133 -40.91 48.24 -15.52
C ALA A 133 -41.20 49.22 -16.67
N ASN A 134 -41.10 48.77 -17.93
CA ASN A 134 -41.38 49.58 -19.11
C ASN A 134 -42.82 49.43 -19.68
N SER A 135 -43.64 48.51 -19.14
CA SER A 135 -44.94 48.15 -19.72
C SER A 135 -46.11 48.96 -19.13
N GLY A 136 -46.29 50.19 -19.62
CA GLY A 136 -47.40 51.07 -19.21
C GLY A 136 -48.80 50.52 -19.51
N SER A 137 -49.70 50.64 -18.54
CA SER A 137 -51.01 49.97 -18.46
C SER A 137 -51.97 50.19 -19.66
N LYS A 138 -52.57 49.09 -20.16
CA LYS A 138 -53.92 49.07 -20.77
C LYS A 138 -54.65 47.76 -20.43
N HIS A 139 -55.99 47.81 -20.36
CA HIS A 139 -56.85 46.72 -19.88
C HIS A 139 -57.87 46.25 -20.94
N VAL A 140 -58.25 44.97 -20.84
CA VAL A 140 -59.49 44.26 -21.24
C VAL A 140 -60.07 44.36 -22.67
N ALA A 141 -60.48 43.19 -23.18
CA ALA A 141 -61.67 42.94 -24.01
C ALA A 141 -62.11 41.47 -23.83
N ASP A 142 -63.38 41.12 -24.09
CA ASP A 142 -64.00 39.84 -23.69
C ASP A 142 -64.96 39.28 -24.77
N ALA A 143 -65.00 37.95 -24.96
CA ALA A 143 -65.88 37.11 -25.82
C ALA A 143 -65.40 35.63 -25.71
N GLY A 144 -66.18 34.54 -25.80
CA GLY A 144 -67.50 34.30 -26.43
C GLY A 144 -67.33 33.61 -27.80
N TYR A 145 -68.09 32.59 -28.25
CA TYR A 145 -69.20 31.77 -27.73
C TYR A 145 -69.50 30.68 -28.83
N SER A 146 -70.15 29.50 -28.74
CA SER A 146 -70.53 28.43 -27.76
C SER A 146 -71.42 27.42 -28.54
N SER A 147 -71.78 26.17 -28.18
CA SER A 147 -71.37 25.13 -27.20
C SER A 147 -72.25 23.87 -27.46
N TYR A 148 -71.84 22.62 -27.17
CA TYR A 148 -72.75 21.45 -27.21
C TYR A 148 -72.50 20.36 -26.15
N SER A 149 -73.54 19.56 -25.84
CA SER A 149 -73.64 18.56 -24.73
C SER A 149 -73.36 17.10 -25.23
N SER A 150 -73.30 16.02 -24.43
CA SER A 150 -74.24 15.57 -23.38
C SER A 150 -73.65 14.57 -22.35
N TYR A 151 -74.27 14.50 -21.16
CA TYR A 151 -74.11 13.47 -20.08
C TYR A 151 -75.33 12.48 -20.06
N PRO A 152 -75.33 11.32 -19.34
CA PRO A 152 -75.44 11.20 -17.85
C PRO A 152 -74.23 10.47 -17.20
N THR A 153 -73.85 10.48 -15.90
CA THR A 153 -74.51 10.42 -14.55
C THR A 153 -75.22 9.08 -14.23
N THR A 154 -75.24 8.50 -13.01
CA THR A 154 -75.12 9.01 -11.61
C THR A 154 -74.82 7.87 -10.59
N SER A 155 -74.18 8.17 -9.45
CA SER A 155 -74.29 7.54 -8.09
C SER A 155 -74.12 6.00 -7.94
N SER A 156 -74.06 5.34 -6.76
CA SER A 156 -74.45 5.67 -5.36
C SER A 156 -73.58 4.97 -4.29
N SER A 157 -73.85 5.31 -3.02
CA SER A 157 -73.20 4.89 -1.76
C SER A 157 -73.77 3.64 -1.06
N SER A 158 -73.03 3.15 -0.05
CA SER A 158 -73.46 2.46 1.19
C SER A 158 -73.77 0.94 1.25
N ASP A 159 -72.97 0.27 2.09
CA ASP A 159 -73.32 -0.58 3.26
C ASP A 159 -74.31 -1.79 3.16
N TYR A 160 -73.84 -2.97 3.60
CA TYR A 160 -74.42 -3.94 4.59
C TYR A 160 -73.57 -5.26 4.52
N THR A 161 -72.92 -5.80 5.56
CA THR A 161 -73.38 -6.68 6.69
C THR A 161 -74.16 -7.95 6.25
N THR A 162 -74.01 -9.19 6.77
CA THR A 162 -73.45 -9.73 8.05
C THR A 162 -73.18 -11.28 7.98
N THR A 163 -72.31 -11.84 8.85
CA THR A 163 -72.27 -13.25 9.40
C THR A 163 -71.98 -14.46 8.45
N THR A 164 -71.35 -15.58 8.87
CA THR A 164 -70.76 -16.01 10.18
C THR A 164 -69.29 -16.51 9.96
N THR A 165 -68.64 -17.56 10.52
CA THR A 165 -68.97 -18.74 11.38
C THR A 165 -67.70 -19.22 12.16
N SER A 166 -67.90 -20.01 13.23
CA SER A 166 -66.87 -20.70 14.06
C SER A 166 -66.21 -21.91 13.35
N SER A 167 -65.16 -22.61 13.85
CA SER A 167 -64.61 -22.75 15.24
C SER A 167 -63.07 -23.03 15.23
N ASP A 168 -62.31 -23.24 16.33
CA ASP A 168 -62.66 -23.50 17.74
C ASP A 168 -61.53 -23.18 18.77
N THR A 169 -61.94 -22.88 20.02
CA THR A 169 -61.33 -23.15 21.36
C THR A 169 -59.84 -22.87 21.72
N SER A 170 -59.64 -22.51 23.00
CA SER A 170 -58.36 -22.43 23.75
C SER A 170 -58.60 -22.74 25.25
N THR A 171 -57.58 -22.63 26.14
CA THR A 171 -57.57 -22.85 27.63
C THR A 171 -57.07 -24.27 28.03
N THR A 172 -56.02 -24.54 28.83
CA THR A 172 -55.32 -23.96 30.01
C THR A 172 -55.71 -24.61 31.35
N THR A 173 -54.76 -25.23 32.08
CA THR A 173 -54.97 -25.70 33.47
C THR A 173 -53.68 -25.81 34.32
N THR A 174 -53.67 -25.19 35.52
CA THR A 174 -52.96 -25.52 36.80
C THR A 174 -51.52 -26.10 36.86
N GLY A 175 -50.65 -25.80 37.83
CA GLY A 175 -50.70 -24.84 38.96
C GLY A 175 -50.76 -25.43 40.39
N ARG A 176 -49.64 -25.46 41.13
CA ARG A 176 -49.58 -25.41 42.62
C ARG A 176 -48.19 -24.95 43.14
N PRO A 177 -48.05 -24.43 44.39
CA PRO A 177 -46.91 -23.60 44.80
C PRO A 177 -46.00 -24.18 45.91
N ARG A 178 -44.91 -23.44 46.23
CA ARG A 178 -44.32 -23.35 47.57
C ARG A 178 -43.91 -21.89 47.88
N ASP A 179 -43.66 -21.59 49.15
CA ASP A 179 -43.83 -20.27 49.76
C ASP A 179 -42.52 -19.70 50.37
N SER A 180 -42.38 -18.36 50.36
CA SER A 180 -41.42 -17.53 51.12
C SER A 180 -39.91 -17.70 50.77
N THR A 181 -39.01 -16.73 50.99
CA THR A 181 -39.03 -15.57 51.91
C THR A 181 -38.11 -14.40 51.44
N ALA A 182 -38.43 -13.18 51.87
CA ALA A 182 -37.51 -12.06 52.21
C ALA A 182 -36.80 -11.18 51.12
N SER A 183 -36.48 -9.96 51.59
CA SER A 183 -35.42 -9.02 51.15
C SER A 183 -35.49 -8.36 49.77
N ARG A 184 -36.30 -7.28 49.71
CA ARG A 184 -36.14 -6.16 48.78
C ARG A 184 -34.98 -5.25 49.24
N GLU A 185 -33.79 -5.40 48.68
CA GLU A 185 -32.74 -4.37 48.81
C GLU A 185 -32.75 -3.39 47.63
N THR A 186 -32.64 -2.10 47.94
CA THR A 186 -32.58 -1.01 46.95
C THR A 186 -31.13 -0.65 46.66
N SER A 187 -30.52 -1.29 45.67
CA SER A 187 -29.23 -0.85 45.14
C SER A 187 -29.42 0.35 44.20
N ALA A 188 -28.61 1.39 44.39
CA ALA A 188 -28.75 2.65 43.66
C ALA A 188 -28.34 2.52 42.18
N GLY A 189 -28.92 3.37 41.32
CA GLY A 189 -28.63 3.37 39.89
C GLY A 189 -27.20 3.78 39.59
N SER A 190 -26.33 2.80 39.32
CA SER A 190 -25.03 3.06 38.71
C SER A 190 -25.22 3.32 37.21
N THR A 191 -25.01 4.56 36.80
CA THR A 191 -24.94 4.94 35.38
C THR A 191 -23.71 4.28 34.76
N ARG A 192 -23.91 3.09 34.17
CA ARG A 192 -22.86 2.38 33.44
C ARG A 192 -22.51 3.17 32.18
N GLU A 193 -21.54 4.07 32.31
CA GLU A 193 -20.88 4.69 31.16
C GLU A 193 -20.44 3.59 30.19
N THR A 194 -20.89 3.70 28.95
CA THR A 194 -20.39 2.87 27.86
C THR A 194 -18.98 3.34 27.54
N SER A 195 -17.98 2.79 28.24
CA SER A 195 -16.57 2.99 27.93
C SER A 195 -16.36 2.76 26.43
N ALA A 196 -16.08 3.85 25.71
CA ALA A 196 -15.83 3.77 24.28
C ALA A 196 -14.62 2.87 24.06
N SER A 197 -14.82 1.78 23.32
CA SER A 197 -13.76 0.78 23.10
C SER A 197 -12.56 1.46 22.45
N GLN A 198 -11.46 1.57 23.18
CA GLN A 198 -10.25 2.23 22.68
C GLN A 198 -9.73 1.43 21.48
N ALA A 199 -9.68 2.08 20.30
CA ALA A 199 -9.21 1.45 19.08
C ALA A 199 -7.79 0.88 19.30
N PRO A 200 -7.52 -0.38 18.91
CA PRO A 200 -6.38 -1.15 19.42
C PRO A 200 -5.04 -0.43 19.21
N SER A 201 -4.21 -0.44 20.24
CA SER A 201 -2.96 0.33 20.37
C SER A 201 -1.76 -0.23 19.60
N GLY A 202 -1.99 -1.15 18.67
CA GLY A 202 -0.94 -1.75 17.84
C GLY A 202 -0.53 -0.90 16.63
N PRO A 203 0.54 -1.30 15.92
CA PRO A 203 0.93 -0.74 14.63
C PRO A 203 -0.23 -0.71 13.62
N ARG A 204 -0.28 0.33 12.77
CA ARG A 204 -1.33 0.52 11.75
C ARG A 204 -0.72 0.94 10.42
N PRO A 205 -1.30 0.54 9.27
CA PRO A 205 -0.83 0.99 7.97
C PRO A 205 -0.88 2.53 7.89
N GLN A 206 -0.01 3.12 7.08
CA GLN A 206 0.13 4.56 6.92
C GLN A 206 -0.13 4.91 5.46
N HIS A 207 -1.31 5.47 5.17
CA HIS A 207 -1.82 5.58 3.81
C HIS A 207 -1.16 6.81 3.16
N LYS A 208 0.09 6.60 2.72
CA LYS A 208 1.05 7.60 2.26
C LYS A 208 1.98 6.99 1.21
N LEU A 209 2.44 7.83 0.29
CA LEU A 209 3.41 7.48 -0.76
C LEU A 209 4.85 7.80 -0.33
N ALA A 210 5.36 8.99 -0.69
CA ALA A 210 6.72 9.43 -0.37
C ALA A 210 7.00 9.55 1.14
N ASP A 211 6.00 9.97 1.92
CA ASP A 211 6.12 10.23 3.37
C ASP A 211 5.77 9.01 4.25
N ASN A 212 5.77 7.79 3.68
CA ASN A 212 5.51 6.57 4.44
C ASN A 212 6.68 6.25 5.40
N PRO A 213 6.45 5.89 6.68
CA PRO A 213 7.52 5.55 7.64
C PRO A 213 8.48 4.45 7.20
N LEU A 214 8.10 3.59 6.25
CA LEU A 214 9.00 2.63 5.60
C LEU A 214 10.25 3.32 5.03
N TRP A 215 10.13 4.56 4.54
CA TRP A 215 11.18 5.28 3.81
C TRP A 215 12.00 6.27 4.66
N LEU A 216 11.53 6.66 5.86
CA LEU A 216 11.98 7.92 6.49
C LEU A 216 13.31 7.84 7.25
N ASP A 217 13.81 6.65 7.59
CA ASP A 217 15.11 6.50 8.26
C ASP A 217 16.18 5.99 7.28
N ASN A 218 17.22 6.80 7.06
CA ASN A 218 18.28 6.51 6.10
C ASN A 218 19.29 5.43 6.52
N LYS A 219 19.14 4.86 7.73
CA LYS A 219 19.96 3.77 8.27
C LYS A 219 19.24 2.42 8.17
N VAL A 220 17.92 2.41 8.00
CA VAL A 220 17.11 1.18 7.96
C VAL A 220 17.31 0.46 6.62
N GLY A 221 17.61 -0.82 6.71
CA GLY A 221 17.73 -1.78 5.62
C GLY A 221 17.42 -3.19 6.13
N LEU A 222 17.38 -4.18 5.26
CA LEU A 222 17.17 -5.57 5.66
C LEU A 222 18.43 -6.10 6.37
N PRO A 223 18.32 -6.76 7.53
CA PRO A 223 19.47 -7.33 8.21
C PRO A 223 20.15 -8.40 7.36
N ASN A 224 21.48 -8.43 7.39
CA ASN A 224 22.25 -9.48 6.71
C ASN A 224 22.02 -10.82 7.40
N GLN A 225 21.44 -11.81 6.71
CA GLN A 225 21.17 -13.14 7.25
C GLN A 225 21.48 -14.25 6.24
N ALA A 226 21.82 -15.43 6.75
CA ALA A 226 21.95 -16.66 5.96
C ALA A 226 20.58 -17.20 5.56
N CYS A 227 20.43 -17.71 4.33
CA CYS A 227 19.19 -18.31 3.84
C CYS A 227 19.42 -19.72 3.27
N ASN A 228 18.71 -20.70 3.84
CA ASN A 228 18.82 -22.11 3.49
C ASN A 228 17.62 -22.52 2.63
N LEU A 229 17.75 -22.30 1.32
CA LEU A 229 16.74 -22.66 0.33
C LEU A 229 16.90 -24.12 -0.10
N SER A 230 15.78 -24.81 -0.29
CA SER A 230 15.66 -26.05 -1.05
C SER A 230 16.29 -25.89 -2.44
N ARG A 231 16.79 -26.98 -3.03
CA ARG A 231 17.38 -26.93 -4.37
C ARG A 231 16.28 -26.75 -5.43
N TRP A 232 16.39 -25.70 -6.25
CA TRP A 232 15.56 -25.52 -7.45
C TRP A 232 15.76 -26.68 -8.44
N ALA A 233 14.68 -27.05 -9.11
CA ALA A 233 14.69 -27.85 -10.34
C ALA A 233 13.48 -27.47 -11.20
N THR A 234 13.57 -27.72 -12.51
CA THR A 234 12.56 -27.36 -13.52
C THR A 234 11.31 -28.27 -13.45
N ASN A 235 10.57 -28.22 -12.33
CA ASN A 235 9.25 -28.83 -12.13
C ASN A 235 8.49 -28.13 -10.99
N ALA A 236 7.15 -28.24 -11.00
CA ALA A 236 6.28 -27.55 -10.04
C ALA A 236 6.56 -27.89 -8.56
N ASN A 237 6.85 -29.16 -8.24
CA ASN A 237 7.08 -29.58 -6.85
C ASN A 237 8.38 -28.99 -6.27
N ALA A 238 9.46 -28.98 -7.06
CA ALA A 238 10.72 -28.36 -6.67
C ALA A 238 10.61 -26.82 -6.62
N SER A 239 9.82 -26.23 -7.52
CA SER A 239 9.49 -24.80 -7.49
C SER A 239 8.75 -24.41 -6.21
N ALA A 240 7.75 -25.18 -5.79
CA ALA A 240 7.03 -24.96 -4.53
C ALA A 240 7.98 -25.07 -3.33
N ALA A 241 8.71 -26.17 -3.21
CA ALA A 241 9.66 -26.39 -2.10
C ALA A 241 10.78 -25.33 -2.02
N PHE A 242 11.18 -24.74 -3.15
CA PHE A 242 12.08 -23.59 -3.19
C PHE A 242 11.46 -22.37 -2.49
N PHE A 243 10.26 -21.94 -2.90
CA PHE A 243 9.60 -20.78 -2.30
C PHE A 243 9.16 -21.01 -0.84
N GLU A 244 8.70 -22.22 -0.49
CA GLU A 244 8.35 -22.58 0.90
C GLU A 244 9.55 -22.44 1.85
N SER A 245 10.75 -22.81 1.39
CA SER A 245 11.99 -22.60 2.14
C SER A 245 12.52 -21.16 2.10
N ALA A 246 12.15 -20.39 1.07
CA ALA A 246 12.52 -18.97 0.95
C ALA A 246 11.67 -18.07 1.85
N ARG A 247 10.36 -18.34 1.99
CA ARG A 247 9.43 -17.46 2.71
C ARG A 247 9.90 -17.12 4.14
N PRO A 248 10.32 -18.08 5.00
CA PRO A 248 10.79 -17.77 6.35
C PRO A 248 11.96 -16.79 6.40
N CYS A 249 12.79 -16.74 5.35
CA CYS A 249 13.83 -15.75 5.24
C CYS A 249 13.27 -14.34 4.99
N LEU A 250 12.34 -14.17 4.04
CA LEU A 250 11.70 -12.88 3.82
C LEU A 250 10.86 -12.46 5.04
N ASP A 251 10.13 -13.40 5.65
CA ASP A 251 9.38 -13.21 6.89
C ASP A 251 10.28 -12.61 8.00
N SER A 252 11.47 -13.20 8.21
CA SER A 252 12.45 -12.76 9.21
C SER A 252 12.96 -11.32 9.01
N VAL A 253 13.41 -10.95 7.80
CA VAL A 253 13.97 -9.61 7.55
C VAL A 253 12.90 -8.53 7.58
N TRP A 254 11.71 -8.83 7.05
CA TRP A 254 10.64 -7.85 6.94
C TRP A 254 9.93 -7.61 8.27
N GLN A 255 9.75 -8.64 9.10
CA GLN A 255 9.24 -8.45 10.47
C GLN A 255 10.09 -7.45 11.26
N GLN A 256 11.41 -7.49 11.10
CA GLN A 256 12.33 -6.57 11.79
C GLN A 256 12.20 -5.13 11.29
N VAL A 257 12.18 -4.90 9.97
CA VAL A 257 12.01 -3.55 9.39
C VAL A 257 10.64 -2.95 9.69
N MET A 258 9.57 -3.73 9.56
CA MET A 258 8.20 -3.27 9.81
C MET A 258 7.97 -2.96 11.30
N SER A 259 8.49 -3.81 12.20
CA SER A 259 8.48 -3.54 13.64
C SER A 259 9.25 -2.28 14.00
N TYR A 260 10.45 -2.06 13.42
CA TYR A 260 11.25 -0.86 13.65
C TYR A 260 10.53 0.43 13.19
N THR A 261 9.86 0.38 12.04
CA THR A 261 9.12 1.51 11.47
C THR A 261 7.72 1.69 12.07
N ASN A 262 7.34 0.88 13.07
CA ASN A 262 6.02 0.85 13.70
C ASN A 262 4.86 0.63 12.69
N LEU A 263 5.12 -0.18 11.67
CA LEU A 263 4.17 -0.64 10.67
C LEU A 263 3.72 -2.08 11.00
N PRO A 264 2.48 -2.47 10.65
CA PRO A 264 1.98 -3.80 10.98
C PRO A 264 2.66 -4.87 10.12
N PHE A 265 2.96 -6.02 10.74
CA PHE A 265 3.51 -7.17 10.04
C PHE A 265 2.68 -8.44 10.30
N ARG A 266 2.52 -9.25 9.26
CA ARG A 266 2.01 -10.62 9.27
C ARG A 266 2.63 -11.35 8.08
N VAL A 267 2.73 -12.67 8.15
CA VAL A 267 3.31 -13.45 7.04
C VAL A 267 2.25 -13.68 5.96
N PRO A 268 2.61 -13.60 4.66
CA PRO A 268 1.66 -13.82 3.59
C PRO A 268 1.35 -15.31 3.41
N THR A 269 0.18 -15.57 2.83
CA THR A 269 -0.09 -16.88 2.21
C THR A 269 0.72 -16.98 0.92
N VAL A 270 1.19 -18.17 0.57
CA VAL A 270 1.78 -18.43 -0.75
C VAL A 270 1.04 -19.61 -1.37
N LYS A 271 0.76 -19.53 -2.67
CA LYS A 271 0.15 -20.60 -3.45
C LYS A 271 0.97 -20.90 -4.68
N TYR A 272 1.02 -22.17 -5.06
CA TYR A 272 1.75 -22.68 -6.22
C TYR A 272 0.76 -23.30 -7.22
N PRO A 273 0.01 -22.48 -8.00
CA PRO A 273 -0.81 -23.02 -9.06
C PRO A 273 0.02 -23.85 -10.05
N SER A 274 -0.56 -24.96 -10.49
CA SER A 274 0.03 -25.84 -11.49
C SER A 274 -0.96 -26.05 -12.63
N GLY A 275 -0.45 -26.09 -13.86
CA GLY A 275 -1.28 -26.13 -15.05
C GLY A 275 -1.82 -24.75 -15.46
N LYS A 276 -2.48 -24.75 -16.62
CA LYS A 276 -2.72 -23.53 -17.39
C LYS A 276 -3.90 -22.68 -16.93
N ASN A 277 -4.84 -23.25 -16.16
CA ASN A 277 -6.10 -22.60 -15.81
C ASN A 277 -6.35 -22.72 -14.30
N TRP A 278 -6.54 -21.60 -13.61
CA TRP A 278 -6.76 -21.54 -12.15
C TRP A 278 -7.32 -20.17 -11.72
N SER A 279 -7.89 -20.09 -10.51
CA SER A 279 -8.64 -18.90 -10.04
C SER A 279 -8.03 -18.22 -8.81
N SER A 280 -8.21 -16.90 -8.71
CA SER A 280 -7.89 -16.08 -7.53
C SER A 280 -8.94 -14.98 -7.33
N PRO A 281 -9.05 -14.38 -6.12
CA PRO A 281 -9.88 -13.18 -5.92
C PRO A 281 -9.46 -11.98 -6.79
N CYS A 282 -8.19 -11.93 -7.20
CA CYS A 282 -7.66 -10.90 -8.11
C CYS A 282 -7.84 -11.22 -9.60
N GLY A 283 -8.47 -12.35 -9.96
CA GLY A 283 -8.77 -12.75 -11.34
C GLY A 283 -8.47 -14.22 -11.66
N ASP A 284 -8.94 -14.67 -12.82
CA ASP A 284 -8.73 -16.02 -13.35
C ASP A 284 -7.56 -16.07 -14.33
N ALA A 285 -6.65 -17.01 -14.12
CA ALA A 285 -5.59 -17.34 -15.06
C ALA A 285 -6.09 -18.34 -16.11
N ASN A 286 -5.76 -18.08 -17.37
CA ASN A 286 -6.13 -18.91 -18.52
C ASN A 286 -4.92 -19.11 -19.43
N GLY A 287 -4.73 -20.31 -19.96
CA GLY A 287 -3.68 -20.64 -20.94
C GLY A 287 -2.25 -20.75 -20.39
N GLY A 288 -2.02 -20.46 -19.10
CA GLY A 288 -0.71 -20.49 -18.43
C GLY A 288 0.13 -19.22 -18.58
N ASN A 289 -0.44 -18.15 -19.13
CA ASN A 289 0.27 -16.90 -19.45
C ASN A 289 0.06 -15.79 -18.41
N VAL A 290 -0.17 -16.17 -17.15
CA VAL A 290 -0.26 -15.25 -16.01
C VAL A 290 1.01 -15.39 -15.20
N ALA A 291 1.69 -14.27 -14.94
CA ALA A 291 2.93 -14.20 -14.18
C ALA A 291 2.73 -14.56 -12.69
N ALA A 292 3.80 -14.51 -11.91
CA ALA A 292 3.65 -14.37 -10.47
C ALA A 292 2.97 -13.04 -10.14
N PHE A 293 2.17 -13.01 -9.06
CA PHE A 293 1.61 -11.76 -8.55
C PHE A 293 1.25 -11.85 -7.06
N TYR A 294 1.34 -10.73 -6.35
CA TYR A 294 0.69 -10.54 -5.05
C TYR A 294 -0.79 -10.14 -5.19
N CYS A 295 -1.68 -10.87 -4.53
CA CYS A 295 -3.10 -10.51 -4.42
C CYS A 295 -3.42 -9.88 -3.06
N SER A 296 -3.73 -8.59 -3.06
CA SER A 296 -4.05 -7.83 -1.84
C SER A 296 -5.34 -8.29 -1.16
N GLN A 297 -6.36 -8.71 -1.92
CA GLN A 297 -7.67 -9.11 -1.39
C GLN A 297 -7.63 -10.31 -0.42
N ASN A 298 -6.60 -11.16 -0.52
CA ASN A 298 -6.41 -12.34 0.33
C ASN A 298 -4.95 -12.54 0.78
N GLU A 299 -4.15 -11.48 0.71
CA GLU A 299 -2.74 -11.42 1.12
C GLU A 299 -1.91 -12.65 0.68
N THR A 300 -2.09 -13.04 -0.58
CA THR A 300 -1.49 -14.25 -1.14
C THR A 300 -0.54 -13.92 -2.27
N LEU A 301 0.71 -14.39 -2.17
CA LEU A 301 1.62 -14.50 -3.31
C LEU A 301 1.21 -15.72 -4.15
N TYR A 302 0.84 -15.48 -5.40
CA TYR A 302 0.55 -16.53 -6.38
C TYR A 302 1.80 -16.76 -7.23
N MET A 303 2.37 -17.96 -7.14
CA MET A 303 3.62 -18.36 -7.80
C MET A 303 3.35 -19.53 -8.78
N PRO A 304 2.67 -19.28 -9.92
CA PRO A 304 2.31 -20.31 -10.88
C PRO A 304 3.53 -20.88 -11.60
N TYR A 305 3.67 -22.20 -11.65
CA TYR A 305 4.86 -22.83 -12.24
C TYR A 305 5.05 -22.46 -13.72
N GLU A 306 3.97 -22.45 -14.50
CA GLU A 306 3.97 -22.04 -15.90
C GLU A 306 4.36 -20.56 -16.10
N GLY A 307 3.84 -19.67 -15.25
CA GLY A 307 4.05 -18.22 -15.31
C GLY A 307 5.48 -17.78 -14.98
N LEU A 308 6.24 -18.62 -14.27
CA LEU A 308 7.65 -18.39 -13.96
C LEU A 308 8.60 -18.59 -15.15
N GLN A 309 8.07 -18.94 -16.33
CA GLN A 309 8.84 -19.15 -17.57
C GLN A 309 10.00 -20.18 -17.40
N PRO A 310 9.77 -21.36 -16.78
CA PRO A 310 10.82 -22.32 -16.47
C PRO A 310 11.59 -22.86 -17.69
N ASN A 311 10.97 -22.80 -18.88
CA ASN A 311 11.60 -23.15 -20.16
C ASN A 311 12.56 -22.08 -20.69
N GLN A 312 12.41 -20.82 -20.28
CA GLN A 312 13.25 -19.69 -20.68
C GLN A 312 14.45 -19.51 -19.75
N TYR A 313 14.22 -19.59 -18.44
CA TYR A 313 15.28 -19.39 -17.44
C TYR A 313 15.94 -20.68 -16.94
N GLY A 314 15.29 -21.83 -17.09
CA GLY A 314 15.89 -23.14 -16.76
C GLY A 314 16.30 -23.27 -15.30
N ASN A 315 17.48 -23.85 -15.05
CA ASN A 315 18.01 -24.05 -13.70
C ASN A 315 18.80 -22.83 -13.18
N ARG A 316 18.17 -21.66 -13.15
CA ARG A 316 18.75 -20.39 -12.68
C ARG A 316 18.01 -19.87 -11.44
N PRO A 317 18.28 -20.40 -10.23
CA PRO A 317 17.45 -20.17 -9.03
C PRO A 317 17.29 -18.69 -8.65
N GLY A 318 18.26 -17.84 -8.98
CA GLY A 318 18.23 -16.42 -8.67
C GLY A 318 17.13 -15.64 -9.37
N VAL A 319 16.78 -16.03 -10.60
CA VAL A 319 15.70 -15.40 -11.37
C VAL A 319 14.38 -15.53 -10.61
N TYR A 320 14.07 -16.74 -10.16
CA TYR A 320 12.84 -17.04 -9.43
C TYR A 320 12.84 -16.45 -8.02
N LEU A 321 13.99 -16.40 -7.33
CA LEU A 321 14.10 -15.74 -6.03
C LEU A 321 13.85 -14.23 -6.12
N ALA A 322 14.35 -13.57 -7.18
CA ALA A 322 14.09 -12.15 -7.41
C ALA A 322 12.61 -11.87 -7.68
N VAL A 323 11.93 -12.73 -8.46
CA VAL A 323 10.46 -12.63 -8.64
C VAL A 323 9.72 -12.83 -7.31
N PHE A 324 10.06 -13.86 -6.54
CA PHE A 324 9.43 -14.08 -5.23
C PHE A 324 9.64 -12.92 -4.25
N ALA A 325 10.80 -12.27 -4.29
CA ALA A 325 11.09 -11.09 -3.49
C ALA A 325 10.38 -9.81 -3.98
N HIS A 326 10.06 -9.72 -5.28
CA HIS A 326 9.22 -8.65 -5.85
C HIS A 326 7.78 -8.78 -5.35
N GLU A 327 7.19 -9.98 -5.44
CA GLU A 327 5.84 -10.22 -4.92
C GLU A 327 5.74 -10.03 -3.39
N TYR A 328 6.80 -10.35 -2.66
CA TYR A 328 6.87 -10.06 -1.24
C TYR A 328 6.99 -8.55 -0.97
N ALA A 329 7.68 -7.79 -1.82
CA ALA A 329 7.72 -6.34 -1.70
C ALA A 329 6.34 -5.69 -1.92
N HIS A 330 5.50 -6.21 -2.83
CA HIS A 330 4.10 -5.79 -2.93
C HIS A 330 3.28 -6.11 -1.67
N HIS A 331 3.52 -7.25 -1.02
CA HIS A 331 2.92 -7.51 0.29
C HIS A 331 3.31 -6.45 1.32
N ILE A 332 4.58 -6.02 1.35
CA ILE A 332 5.06 -4.96 2.24
C ILE A 332 4.49 -3.58 1.87
N GLN A 333 4.34 -3.25 0.58
CA GLN A 333 3.63 -2.04 0.13
C GLN A 333 2.16 -2.04 0.61
N ALA A 334 1.50 -3.20 0.63
CA ALA A 334 0.15 -3.31 1.17
C ALA A 334 0.11 -3.19 2.70
N LEU A 335 1.01 -3.88 3.42
CA LEU A 335 1.07 -3.83 4.89
C LEU A 335 1.44 -2.43 5.42
N SER A 336 2.30 -1.71 4.72
CA SER A 336 2.71 -0.34 5.05
C SER A 336 1.64 0.71 4.74
N GLY A 337 0.60 0.38 3.98
CA GLY A 337 -0.45 1.30 3.52
C GLY A 337 -0.12 2.06 2.23
N ILE A 338 1.04 1.80 1.62
CA ILE A 338 1.48 2.44 0.37
C ILE A 338 0.55 2.03 -0.78
N SER A 339 0.21 0.75 -0.90
CA SER A 339 -0.62 0.28 -2.02
C SER A 339 -2.02 0.88 -2.03
N GLU A 340 -2.65 1.10 -0.88
CA GLU A 340 -3.98 1.74 -0.83
C GLU A 340 -3.90 3.21 -1.28
N ALA A 341 -2.94 3.96 -0.74
CA ALA A 341 -2.68 5.35 -1.15
C ALA A 341 -2.29 5.48 -2.65
N TYR A 342 -1.63 4.45 -3.20
CA TYR A 342 -1.34 4.35 -4.63
C TYR A 342 -2.63 4.14 -5.45
N TRP A 343 -3.51 3.22 -5.03
CA TRP A 343 -4.77 2.98 -5.74
C TRP A 343 -5.74 4.16 -5.66
N ASP A 344 -5.82 4.87 -4.52
CA ASP A 344 -6.52 6.16 -4.41
C ASP A 344 -5.98 7.16 -5.44
N ALA A 345 -4.68 7.44 -5.40
CA ALA A 345 -4.04 8.44 -6.27
C ALA A 345 -4.14 8.08 -7.76
N ARG A 346 -3.94 6.80 -8.12
CA ARG A 346 -4.06 6.31 -9.50
C ARG A 346 -5.50 6.34 -10.00
N TYR A 347 -6.48 6.09 -9.14
CA TYR A 347 -7.89 6.23 -9.48
C TYR A 347 -8.25 7.70 -9.73
N GLU A 348 -7.85 8.63 -8.85
CA GLU A 348 -8.16 10.06 -9.00
C GLU A 348 -7.40 10.72 -10.17
N ALA A 349 -6.20 10.24 -10.50
CA ALA A 349 -5.47 10.62 -11.70
C ALA A 349 -6.01 9.98 -13.01
N GLY A 350 -6.93 9.01 -12.91
CA GLY A 350 -7.37 8.16 -14.01
C GLY A 350 -6.38 7.02 -14.28
N ILE A 351 -6.84 5.77 -14.14
CA ILE A 351 -6.00 4.55 -14.08
C ILE A 351 -5.05 4.41 -15.28
N ASP A 352 -5.50 4.77 -16.48
CA ASP A 352 -4.76 4.64 -17.74
C ASP A 352 -4.25 5.99 -18.28
N SER A 353 -4.35 7.07 -17.49
CA SER A 353 -3.76 8.36 -17.85
C SER A 353 -2.23 8.30 -17.73
N ALA A 354 -1.52 9.22 -18.39
CA ALA A 354 -0.06 9.30 -18.25
C ALA A 354 0.41 9.45 -16.79
N ALA A 355 -0.40 10.08 -15.93
CA ALA A 355 -0.13 10.23 -14.50
C ALA A 355 -0.46 8.96 -13.72
N GLY A 356 -1.60 8.30 -13.98
CA GLY A 356 -1.94 7.01 -13.35
C GLY A 356 -0.95 5.90 -13.72
N LEU A 357 -0.49 5.89 -14.97
CA LEU A 357 0.59 5.04 -15.45
C LEU A 357 1.94 5.37 -14.81
N GLU A 358 2.28 6.64 -14.55
CA GLU A 358 3.48 6.99 -13.77
C GLU A 358 3.42 6.49 -12.33
N MET A 359 2.26 6.58 -11.68
CA MET A 359 2.07 6.02 -10.34
C MET A 359 2.25 4.50 -10.32
N SER A 360 1.81 3.80 -11.38
CA SER A 360 2.09 2.37 -11.54
C SER A 360 3.59 2.09 -11.64
N ARG A 361 4.30 2.80 -12.52
CA ARG A 361 5.76 2.66 -12.69
C ARG A 361 6.52 2.91 -11.39
N ARG A 362 6.07 3.87 -10.57
CA ARG A 362 6.62 4.12 -9.23
C ARG A 362 6.37 2.95 -8.27
N ASN A 363 5.17 2.35 -8.25
CA ASN A 363 4.86 1.17 -7.44
C ASN A 363 5.75 -0.03 -7.81
N GLU A 364 5.86 -0.33 -9.11
CA GLU A 364 6.62 -1.49 -9.61
C GLU A 364 8.12 -1.33 -9.41
N LEU A 365 8.69 -0.18 -9.77
CA LEU A 365 10.14 0.07 -9.59
C LEU A 365 10.54 0.10 -8.10
N SER A 366 9.61 0.42 -7.19
CA SER A 366 9.83 0.31 -5.74
C SER A 366 9.89 -1.16 -5.29
N ALA A 367 8.95 -1.99 -5.74
CA ALA A 367 8.96 -3.43 -5.44
C ALA A 367 10.21 -4.11 -6.02
N GLN A 368 10.62 -3.72 -7.22
CA GLN A 368 11.82 -4.17 -7.92
C GLN A 368 13.10 -3.77 -7.18
N CYS A 369 13.18 -2.55 -6.64
CA CYS A 369 14.29 -2.13 -5.76
C CYS A 369 14.32 -2.90 -4.43
N LEU A 370 13.17 -3.19 -3.85
CA LEU A 370 13.07 -3.99 -2.61
C LEU A 370 13.41 -5.48 -2.85
N SER A 371 13.10 -6.04 -4.02
CA SER A 371 13.59 -7.35 -4.47
C SER A 371 15.11 -7.40 -4.49
N GLY A 372 15.75 -6.41 -5.12
CA GLY A 372 17.21 -6.26 -5.12
C GLY A 372 17.78 -6.18 -3.71
N THR A 373 17.16 -5.35 -2.86
CA THR A 373 17.53 -5.16 -1.45
C THR A 373 17.55 -6.48 -0.66
N PHE A 374 16.61 -7.40 -0.92
CA PHE A 374 16.60 -8.73 -0.29
C PHE A 374 17.74 -9.64 -0.78
N LEU A 375 18.05 -9.67 -2.08
CA LEU A 375 19.17 -10.48 -2.56
C LEU A 375 20.52 -9.89 -2.16
N GLY A 376 20.65 -8.56 -2.06
CA GLY A 376 21.84 -7.87 -1.56
C GLY A 376 22.12 -8.07 -0.07
N SER A 377 21.08 -8.24 0.76
CA SER A 377 21.25 -8.53 2.19
C SER A 377 21.61 -10.00 2.47
N THR A 378 21.17 -10.94 1.62
CA THR A 378 21.31 -12.39 1.83
C THR A 378 22.48 -13.04 1.09
N VAL A 379 22.94 -12.48 -0.04
CA VAL A 379 24.07 -13.05 -0.81
C VAL A 379 25.33 -13.23 0.04
N GLY A 380 25.87 -14.46 0.02
CA GLY A 380 27.16 -14.77 0.65
C GLY A 380 27.18 -14.65 2.18
N ARG A 381 26.02 -14.55 2.84
CA ARG A 381 25.91 -14.53 4.32
C ARG A 381 25.91 -15.92 4.96
N GLY A 382 26.01 -16.97 4.14
CA GLY A 382 25.83 -18.37 4.53
C GLY A 382 24.50 -18.93 4.03
N GLY A 383 24.37 -20.26 4.09
CA GLY A 383 23.27 -20.99 3.44
C GLY A 383 23.49 -21.13 1.93
N SER A 384 22.41 -21.24 1.16
CA SER A 384 22.43 -21.56 -0.28
C SER A 384 22.21 -20.36 -1.20
N VAL A 385 21.97 -19.15 -0.68
CA VAL A 385 21.93 -17.91 -1.50
C VAL A 385 23.37 -17.43 -1.76
N ASP A 386 23.94 -17.92 -2.86
CA ASP A 386 25.34 -17.71 -3.23
C ASP A 386 25.53 -16.64 -4.33
N GLN A 387 26.79 -16.40 -4.71
CA GLN A 387 27.14 -15.44 -5.75
C GLN A 387 26.68 -15.85 -7.16
N ALA A 388 26.38 -17.14 -7.40
CA ALA A 388 25.82 -17.60 -8.67
C ALA A 388 24.33 -17.27 -8.75
N MET A 389 23.58 -17.52 -7.68
CA MET A 389 22.18 -17.14 -7.52
C MET A 389 22.01 -15.61 -7.61
N TYR A 390 22.87 -14.83 -6.94
CA TYR A 390 22.86 -13.38 -7.06
C TYR A 390 23.15 -12.88 -8.49
N ARG A 391 24.10 -13.51 -9.19
CA ARG A 391 24.40 -13.19 -10.61
C ARG A 391 23.25 -13.55 -11.54
N ASP A 392 22.57 -14.68 -11.32
CA ASP A 392 21.39 -15.07 -12.11
C ASP A 392 20.28 -14.02 -12.01
N ALA A 393 20.03 -13.53 -10.80
CA ALA A 393 19.12 -12.41 -10.58
C ALA A 393 19.64 -11.14 -11.26
N TRP A 394 20.88 -10.71 -11.01
CA TRP A 394 21.47 -9.48 -11.58
C TRP A 394 21.36 -9.39 -13.12
N GLN A 395 21.40 -10.53 -13.80
CA GLN A 395 21.35 -10.67 -15.26
C GLN A 395 19.94 -10.93 -15.83
N THR A 396 18.87 -10.72 -15.05
CA THR A 396 17.48 -10.92 -15.47
C THR A 396 16.54 -9.88 -14.86
N GLN A 397 16.88 -8.59 -14.95
CA GLN A 397 16.07 -7.48 -14.40
C GLN A 397 15.45 -6.57 -15.48
N ASP A 398 15.60 -6.98 -16.73
CA ASP A 398 14.82 -6.65 -17.92
C ASP A 398 13.37 -7.18 -17.78
N ARG A 399 12.61 -6.55 -16.87
CA ARG A 399 11.20 -6.83 -16.59
C ARG A 399 10.30 -5.59 -16.75
N GLY A 400 10.64 -4.71 -17.69
CA GLY A 400 10.00 -3.41 -17.86
C GLY A 400 8.87 -3.35 -18.89
N ASP A 401 8.51 -2.12 -19.24
CA ASP A 401 7.58 -1.74 -20.31
C ASP A 401 8.04 -2.29 -21.67
N HIS A 402 7.35 -3.32 -22.19
CA HIS A 402 7.63 -3.89 -23.50
C HIS A 402 6.76 -3.24 -24.60
N ASN A 403 7.38 -2.99 -25.77
CA ASN A 403 6.78 -2.27 -26.92
C ASN A 403 5.32 -2.65 -27.23
N GLY A 404 4.38 -1.71 -27.01
CA GLY A 404 2.97 -1.88 -27.35
C GLY A 404 2.08 -2.46 -26.24
N GLY A 405 2.60 -2.64 -25.02
CA GLY A 405 1.79 -2.70 -23.81
C GLY A 405 1.48 -1.29 -23.24
N PRO A 406 0.77 -1.21 -22.11
CA PRO A 406 0.77 -0.02 -21.25
C PRO A 406 2.18 0.35 -20.79
N ARG A 407 2.34 1.54 -20.20
CA ARG A 407 3.60 2.00 -19.59
C ARG A 407 3.48 2.04 -18.07
N ASP A 408 3.39 0.86 -17.48
CA ASP A 408 2.96 0.62 -16.10
C ASP A 408 4.02 -0.03 -15.20
N HIS A 409 5.16 -0.50 -15.76
CA HIS A 409 6.29 -1.09 -15.02
C HIS A 409 7.61 -0.27 -15.15
N GLY A 410 7.71 0.59 -16.17
CA GLY A 410 8.89 1.44 -16.47
C GLY A 410 9.86 0.71 -17.40
N SER A 411 10.65 1.42 -18.21
CA SER A 411 11.53 0.75 -19.19
C SER A 411 12.55 -0.20 -18.54
N ASP A 412 13.02 -1.22 -19.29
CA ASP A 412 13.98 -2.23 -18.80
C ASP A 412 15.22 -1.62 -18.15
N ALA A 413 15.72 -0.50 -18.65
CA ALA A 413 16.85 0.22 -18.06
C ALA A 413 16.56 0.71 -16.63
N HIS A 414 15.33 1.12 -16.32
CA HIS A 414 14.89 1.48 -14.98
C HIS A 414 14.63 0.25 -14.11
N ALA A 415 13.98 -0.79 -14.65
CA ALA A 415 13.77 -2.05 -13.92
C ALA A 415 15.12 -2.68 -13.50
N VAL A 416 16.14 -2.60 -14.36
CA VAL A 416 17.52 -2.98 -14.05
C VAL A 416 18.15 -2.04 -13.02
N SER A 417 18.12 -0.72 -13.23
CA SER A 417 18.84 0.23 -12.37
C SER A 417 18.30 0.27 -10.94
N TRP A 418 16.98 0.24 -10.74
CA TRP A 418 16.36 0.22 -9.41
C TRP A 418 16.63 -1.09 -8.66
N TRP A 419 16.58 -2.25 -9.34
CA TRP A 419 16.95 -3.53 -8.71
C TRP A 419 18.43 -3.54 -8.27
N GLN A 420 19.32 -3.10 -9.15
CA GLN A 420 20.75 -3.00 -8.87
C GLN A 420 21.05 -1.99 -7.74
N HIS A 421 20.30 -0.89 -7.66
CA HIS A 421 20.41 0.08 -6.59
C HIS A 421 20.10 -0.54 -5.22
N GLY A 422 18.92 -1.14 -5.06
CA GLY A 422 18.54 -1.81 -3.82
C GLY A 422 19.53 -2.90 -3.41
N ALA A 423 19.96 -3.72 -4.37
CA ALA A 423 20.93 -4.79 -4.15
C ALA A 423 22.32 -4.30 -3.69
N GLN A 424 22.76 -3.12 -4.14
CA GLN A 424 24.02 -2.51 -3.71
C GLN A 424 23.90 -1.72 -2.39
N LYS A 425 22.79 -1.01 -2.18
CA LYS A 425 22.63 -0.08 -1.05
C LYS A 425 22.07 -0.73 0.21
N ASN A 426 21.12 -1.65 0.05
CA ASN A 426 20.33 -2.24 1.13
C ASN A 426 19.84 -1.19 2.14
N ARG A 427 19.01 -0.24 1.69
CA ARG A 427 18.34 0.77 2.53
C ARG A 427 16.95 1.02 2.00
N MET A 428 15.99 1.25 2.90
CA MET A 428 14.60 1.46 2.50
C MET A 428 14.41 2.80 1.77
N PHE A 429 15.01 3.88 2.27
CA PHE A 429 14.89 5.22 1.65
C PHE A 429 15.43 5.26 0.21
N GLU A 430 16.45 4.45 -0.11
CA GLU A 430 17.02 4.32 -1.47
C GLU A 430 16.03 3.64 -2.45
N CYS A 431 14.92 3.05 -1.98
CA CYS A 431 13.85 2.48 -2.80
C CYS A 431 12.56 3.33 -2.83
N ASN A 432 12.62 4.59 -2.35
CA ASN A 432 11.50 5.52 -2.35
C ASN A 432 11.31 6.21 -3.72
N THR A 433 10.85 5.44 -4.70
CA THR A 433 10.49 5.92 -6.05
C THR A 433 9.43 7.02 -6.05
N TRP A 434 8.65 7.17 -4.97
CA TRP A 434 7.57 8.17 -4.87
C TRP A 434 8.09 9.61 -4.75
N ALA A 435 9.33 9.81 -4.33
CA ALA A 435 10.00 11.12 -4.32
C ALA A 435 11.22 11.21 -5.27
N ALA A 436 11.41 10.23 -6.16
CA ALA A 436 12.27 10.36 -7.33
C ALA A 436 11.61 11.25 -8.41
N SER A 437 12.38 11.74 -9.39
CA SER A 437 11.82 12.53 -10.50
C SER A 437 11.03 11.65 -11.50
N SER A 438 10.19 12.26 -12.34
CA SER A 438 9.42 11.50 -13.35
C SER A 438 10.30 10.82 -14.42
N SER A 439 11.49 11.38 -14.69
CA SER A 439 12.51 10.79 -15.58
C SER A 439 13.25 9.59 -14.96
N ASP A 440 13.16 9.40 -13.65
CA ASP A 440 13.80 8.29 -12.93
C ASP A 440 12.96 7.00 -12.97
N VAL A 441 11.76 7.07 -13.57
CA VAL A 441 10.74 6.01 -13.57
C VAL A 441 10.09 5.84 -14.96
N SER A 442 10.78 6.19 -16.05
CA SER A 442 10.22 6.24 -17.42
C SER A 442 11.06 5.52 -18.46
#